data_AF-D5EFN1-F1
#
_entry.id   AF-D5EFN1-F1
#
_cell.length_a   1.000
_cell.length_b   1.000
_cell.length_c   1.000
_cell.angle_alpha   90.00
_cell.angle_beta   90.00
_cell.angle_gamma   90.00
#
_symmetry.space_group_name_H-M   'P 1'
#
loop_
_entity.id
_entity.type
_entity.pdbx_description
1 polymer ?
#
loop_
_entity_poly.entity_id
_entity_poly.type
_entity_poly.pdbx_seq_one_letter_code
_entity_poly.pdbx_strand_id
1 'polypeptide(L)' 'MSKKLVYVNEVPFWITPEGRLEAVELHNGHVVERIMLRTSRGLQVLRSTASI' A
#
# COMPACT_ATOMS: atom_id res chain seq x y z
N MET A 1 -11.10 7.59 -0.25
CA MET A 1 -10.14 8.09 0.76
C MET A 1 -8.84 7.35 0.59
N SER A 2 -7.70 8.06 0.53
CA SER A 2 -6.38 7.40 0.51
C SER A 2 -6.07 6.83 1.89
N LYS A 3 -5.41 5.66 1.95
CA LYS A 3 -4.84 5.13 3.18
C LYS A 3 -3.76 6.10 3.66
N LYS A 4 -3.65 6.36 4.97
CA LYS A 4 -2.58 7.21 5.53
C LYS A 4 -1.49 6.32 6.13
N LEU A 5 -0.22 6.64 5.86
CA LEU A 5 0.92 5.92 6.43
C LEU A 5 1.22 6.45 7.84
N VAL A 6 1.44 5.56 8.79
CA VAL A 6 1.88 5.88 10.15
C VAL A 6 3.01 4.93 10.57
N TYR A 7 3.80 5.34 11.56
CA TYR A 7 4.88 4.53 12.13
C TYR A 7 4.60 4.29 13.62
N VAL A 8 4.65 3.03 14.05
CA VAL A 8 4.53 2.62 15.46
C VAL A 8 5.79 1.85 15.82
N ASN A 9 6.58 2.36 16.76
CA ASN A 9 7.89 1.79 17.12
C ASN A 9 8.75 1.50 15.87
N GLU A 10 8.85 2.47 14.96
CA GLU A 10 9.60 2.37 13.70
C GLU A 10 9.03 1.38 12.66
N VAL A 11 7.91 0.72 12.95
CA VAL A 11 7.23 -0.20 12.03
C VAL A 11 6.12 0.54 11.27
N PRO A 12 6.08 0.48 9.92
CA PRO A 12 5.07 1.17 9.12
C PRO A 12 3.72 0.42 9.10
N PHE A 13 2.62 1.18 9.16
CA PHE A 13 1.22 0.71 9.06
C PHE A 13 0.37 1.63 8.18
N TRP A 14 -0.59 1.07 7.44
CA TRP A 14 -1.67 1.82 6.82
C TRP A 14 -2.81 2.03 7.81
N ILE A 15 -3.26 3.27 8.01
CA ILE A 15 -4.53 3.54 8.69
C ILE A 15 -5.68 3.57 7.68
N THR A 16 -6.67 2.70 7.90
CA THR A 16 -7.91 2.69 7.10
C THR A 16 -8.81 3.86 7.49
N PRO A 17 -9.79 4.24 6.64
CA PRO A 17 -10.78 5.26 7.02
C PRO A 17 -11.55 4.94 8.31
N GLU A 18 -11.70 3.65 8.64
CA GLU A 18 -12.35 3.15 9.84
C GLU A 18 -11.42 3.14 11.07
N GLY A 19 -10.18 3.61 10.92
CA GLY A 19 -9.19 3.72 12.00
C GLY A 19 -8.43 2.43 12.31
N ARG A 20 -8.51 1.40 11.46
CA ARG A 20 -7.74 0.15 11.65
C ARG A 20 -6.31 0.30 11.14
N LEU A 21 -5.39 -0.42 11.77
CA LEU A 21 -4.01 -0.55 11.28
C LEU A 21 -3.90 -1.81 10.42
N GLU A 22 -3.46 -1.64 9.18
CA GLU A 22 -3.11 -2.72 8.25
C GLU A 22 -1.60 -2.74 8.04
N ALA A 23 -1.01 -3.94 7.96
CA ALA A 23 0.40 -4.10 7.67
C ALA A 23 0.73 -3.54 6.27
N VAL A 24 1.93 -2.97 6.14
CA VAL A 24 2.41 -2.39 4.89
C VAL A 24 3.28 -3.41 4.18
N GLU A 25 3.10 -3.54 2.87
CA GLU A 25 4.03 -4.29 2.04
C GLU A 25 5.32 -3.48 1.84
N LEU A 26 6.45 -4.11 2.11
CA LEU A 26 7.78 -3.52 1.94
C LEU A 26 8.50 -4.19 0.77
N HIS A 27 9.05 -3.39 -0.12
CA HIS A 27 9.92 -3.85 -1.20
C HIS A 27 11.23 -3.08 -1.14
N ASN A 28 12.35 -3.78 -0.91
CA ASN A 28 13.69 -3.18 -0.71
C ASN A 28 13.70 -2.07 0.37
N GLY A 29 12.95 -2.24 1.45
CA GLY A 29 12.85 -1.26 2.54
C GLY A 29 11.93 -0.06 2.25
N HIS A 30 11.32 0.00 1.06
CA HIS A 30 10.36 1.03 0.71
C HIS A 30 8.92 0.53 0.81
N VAL A 31 8.06 1.40 1.32
CA VAL A 31 6.61 1.16 1.40
C VAL A 31 6.01 1.09 0.00
N VAL A 32 5.32 0.00 -0.30
CA VAL A 32 4.56 -0.17 -1.55
C VAL A 32 3.15 0.38 -1.35
N GLU A 33 2.87 1.54 -1.94
CA GLU A 33 1.51 2.09 -1.94
C GLU A 33 0.62 1.40 -2.99
N ARG A 34 1.17 1.12 -4.18
CA ARG A 34 0.43 0.54 -5.30
C ARG A 34 1.36 -0.08 -6.33
N ILE A 35 0.94 -1.22 -6.88
CA ILE A 35 1.57 -1.84 -8.04
C ILE A 35 0.86 -1.36 -9.31
N MET A 36 1.62 -0.88 -10.28
CA MET A 36 1.11 -0.42 -11.58
C MET A 36 1.66 -1.31 -12.69
N LEU A 37 0.82 -1.72 -13.63
CA LEU A 37 1.21 -2.37 -14.88
C LEU A 37 1.41 -1.32 -15.96
N ARG A 38 2.59 -1.31 -16.59
CA ARG A 38 2.82 -0.52 -17.79
C ARG A 38 2.30 -1.27 -19.01
N THR A 39 1.35 -0.66 -19.73
CA THR A 39 0.76 -1.18 -20.96
C THR A 39 1.00 -0.22 -22.12
N SER A 40 0.71 -0.65 -23.35
CA SER A 40 0.70 0.23 -24.52
C SER A 40 -0.31 1.39 -24.41
N ARG A 41 -1.28 1.28 -23.50
CA ARG A 41 -2.28 2.31 -23.17
C ARG A 41 -1.88 3.17 -21.97
N GLY A 42 -0.66 3.01 -21.43
CA GLY A 42 -0.16 3.71 -20.25
C GLY A 42 -0.14 2.86 -18.99
N LEU A 43 0.00 3.51 -17.83
CA LEU A 43 0.04 2.86 -16.52
C LEU A 43 -1.38 2.49 -16.05
N GLN A 44 -1.59 1.22 -15.69
CA GLN A 44 -2.85 0.71 -15.15
C GLN A 44 -2.63 0.17 -13.74
N VAL A 45 -3.60 0.39 -12.86
CA VAL A 45 -3.53 -0.11 -11.48
C VAL A 45 -3.68 -1.63 -11.49
N LEU A 46 -2.69 -2.35 -10.99
CA LEU A 46 -2.88 -3.74 -10.62
C LEU A 46 -3.57 -3.73 -9.25
N ARG A 47 -4.83 -4.19 -9.17
CA ARG A 47 -5.44 -4.39 -7.86
C ARG A 47 -4.68 -5.53 -7.19
N SER A 48 -3.88 -5.20 -6.17
CA SER A 48 -3.28 -6.22 -5.31
C SER A 48 -4.43 -7.00 -4.68
N THR A 49 -4.52 -8.29 -4.97
CA THR A 49 -5.41 -9.24 -4.31
C THR A 49 -4.84 -9.71 -2.98
N ALA A 50 -4.01 -8.90 -2.31
CA ALA A 50 -3.57 -9.19 -0.96
C ALA A 50 -4.73 -8.93 0.02
N SER A 51 -5.69 -9.85 0.01
CA SER A 51 -6.52 -10.16 1.16
C SER A 51 -5.89 -11.39 1.81
N ILE A 52 -5.11 -11.18 2.87
CA ILE A 52 -4.81 -12.18 3.90
C ILE A 52 -4.83 -11.45 5.23
#